data_AF-A0A937XFQ4-F1
#
_entry.id   AF-A0A937XFQ4-F1
#
_cell.length_a   1.000
_cell.length_b   1.000
_cell.length_c   1.000
_cell.angle_alpha   90.00
_cell.angle_beta   90.00
_cell.angle_gamma   90.00
#
_symmetry.space_group_name_H-M   'P 1'
#
loop_
_entity.id
_entity.type
_entity.pdbx_description
1 polymer ?
#
loop_
_entity_poly.entity_id
_entity_poly.type
_entity_poly.pdbx_seq_one_letter_code
_entity_poly.pdbx_strand_id
1 'polypeptide(L)'
;MPIDPTKRIANWNEKYNLERVNAILTEKRPTMLQNVSAVMPLIAAMELQVKQVCDGAGVPTIQYPFYLCFGREMWKLSRSDISGESLAKEAAVLIAKWKARGLIEAVLQAIRTDVFNVVAPVAP
;
A
#
# COMPACT_ATOMS: atom_id res chain seq x y z
N MET A 1 -0.41 32.93 -12.47
CA MET A 1 1.06 32.97 -12.65
C MET A 1 1.44 31.87 -13.63
N PRO A 2 2.14 32.17 -14.74
CA PRO A 2 2.53 31.15 -15.71
C PRO A 2 3.46 30.12 -15.06
N ILE A 3 3.36 28.86 -15.47
CA ILE A 3 4.31 27.83 -15.05
C ILE A 3 5.63 28.13 -15.77
N ASP A 4 6.66 28.49 -15.02
CA ASP A 4 8.01 28.75 -15.52
C ASP A 4 8.90 27.50 -15.32
N PRO A 5 9.27 26.79 -16.41
CA PRO A 5 10.15 25.62 -16.33
C PRO A 5 11.55 25.96 -15.83
N THR A 6 12.08 27.14 -16.14
CA THR A 6 13.44 27.57 -15.79
C THR A 6 13.57 27.74 -14.28
N LYS A 7 12.57 28.36 -13.65
CA LYS A 7 12.48 28.46 -12.18
C LYS A 7 12.41 27.09 -11.51
N ARG A 8 11.72 26.11 -12.10
CA ARG A 8 11.64 24.74 -11.58
C ARG A 8 13.00 24.03 -11.64
N ILE A 9 13.73 24.20 -12.73
CA ILE A 9 15.08 23.62 -12.91
C ILE A 9 16.07 24.25 -11.93
N ALA A 10 16.06 25.58 -11.77
CA ALA A 10 16.92 26.29 -10.82
C ALA A 10 16.68 25.82 -9.38
N ASN A 11 15.41 25.74 -8.96
CA ASN A 11 15.04 25.23 -7.64
C ASN A 11 15.43 23.74 -7.45
N TRP A 12 15.50 22.96 -8.53
CA TRP A 12 15.96 21.57 -8.46
C TRP A 12 17.48 21.49 -8.26
N ASN A 13 18.25 22.27 -9.02
CA ASN A 13 19.71 22.35 -8.86
C ASN A 13 20.11 22.80 -7.46
N GLU A 14 19.40 23.76 -6.87
CA GLU A 14 19.66 24.24 -5.51
C GLU A 14 19.46 23.15 -4.45
N LYS A 15 18.49 22.24 -4.65
CA LYS A 15 18.27 21.09 -3.75
C LYS A 15 19.42 20.09 -3.77
N TYR A 16 20.20 20.04 -4.84
CA TYR A 16 21.26 19.07 -5.05
C TYR A 16 22.59 19.48 -4.37
N ASN A 17 22.50 20.06 -3.17
CA ASN A 17 23.66 20.28 -2.30
C ASN A 17 23.97 18.98 -1.53
N LEU A 18 24.95 18.22 -2.04
CA LEU A 18 25.27 16.88 -1.54
C LEU A 18 25.77 16.87 -0.09
N GLU A 19 26.50 17.89 0.34
CA GLU A 19 26.99 18.00 1.72
C GLU A 19 25.83 18.16 2.71
N ARG A 20 24.92 19.09 2.41
CA ARG A 20 23.72 19.32 3.21
C ARG A 20 22.82 18.09 3.23
N VAL A 21 22.65 17.43 2.09
CA VAL A 21 21.83 16.21 1.99
C VAL A 21 22.43 15.09 2.85
N ASN A 22 23.76 14.88 2.80
CA ASN A 22 24.42 13.86 3.59
C ASN A 22 24.31 14.11 5.10
N ALA A 23 24.45 15.37 5.52
CA ALA A 23 24.26 15.76 6.93
C ALA A 23 22.83 15.43 7.41
N ILE A 24 21.82 15.82 6.64
CA ILE A 24 20.40 15.55 6.97
C ILE A 24 20.12 14.04 7.01
N LEU A 25 20.65 13.26 6.07
CA LEU A 25 20.44 11.80 6.05
C LEU A 25 21.11 11.12 7.24
N THR A 26 22.31 11.56 7.61
CA THR A 26 23.03 11.03 8.79
C THR A 26 22.23 11.26 10.06
N GLU A 27 21.69 12.47 10.24
CA GLU A 27 20.86 12.83 11.39
C GLU A 27 19.54 12.04 11.43
N LYS A 28 18.87 11.86 10.28
CA LYS A 28 17.58 11.15 10.20
C LYS A 28 17.70 9.64 10.27
N ARG A 29 18.88 9.07 9.97
CA ARG A 29 19.09 7.63 9.84
C ARG A 29 18.57 6.82 11.04
N PRO A 30 18.81 7.19 12.32
CA PRO A 30 18.31 6.43 13.46
C PRO A 30 16.79 6.33 13.49
N THR A 31 16.08 7.46 13.28
CA THR A 31 14.62 7.49 13.25
C THR A 31 14.06 6.74 12.03
N MET A 32 14.68 6.89 10.86
CA MET A 32 14.30 6.12 9.67
C MET A 32 14.43 4.61 9.90
N LEU A 33 15.54 4.19 10.52
CA LEU A 33 15.78 2.78 10.84
C LEU A 33 14.76 2.27 11.86
N GLN A 34 14.47 3.04 12.91
CA GLN A 34 13.45 2.69 13.90
C GLN A 34 12.08 2.47 13.23
N ASN A 35 11.66 3.40 12.37
CA ASN A 35 10.38 3.32 11.67
C ASN A 35 10.31 2.10 10.74
N VAL A 36 11.37 1.84 9.97
CA VAL A 36 11.43 0.70 9.05
C VAL A 36 11.45 -0.62 9.81
N SER A 37 12.25 -0.72 10.87
CA SER A 37 12.33 -1.91 11.72
C SER A 37 11.00 -2.24 12.40
N ALA A 38 10.19 -1.23 12.72
CA ALA A 38 8.85 -1.43 13.27
C ALA A 38 7.82 -1.89 12.22
N VAL A 39 7.90 -1.38 11.00
CA VAL A 39 6.85 -1.59 9.98
C VAL A 39 7.12 -2.80 9.08
N MET A 40 8.38 -3.09 8.72
CA MET A 40 8.72 -4.16 7.79
C MET A 40 8.24 -5.56 8.24
N PRO A 41 8.36 -5.96 9.53
CA PRO A 41 7.84 -7.25 9.99
C PRO A 41 6.32 -7.34 9.83
N LEU A 42 5.60 -6.23 10.04
CA LEU A 42 4.15 -6.17 9.90
C LEU A 42 3.72 -6.32 8.43
N ILE A 43 4.43 -5.66 7.52
CA ILE A 43 4.19 -5.82 6.07
C ILE A 43 4.47 -7.25 5.64
N ALA A 44 5.59 -7.84 6.08
CA ALA A 44 5.95 -9.21 5.73
C ALA A 44 4.91 -10.22 6.25
N ALA A 45 4.38 -10.02 7.46
CA ALA A 45 3.32 -10.84 8.02
C ALA A 45 2.01 -10.72 7.22
N MET A 46 1.60 -9.50 6.86
CA MET A 46 0.43 -9.26 6.02
C MET A 46 0.59 -9.92 4.63
N GLU A 47 1.75 -9.76 3.99
CA GLU A 47 2.02 -10.38 2.68
C GLU A 47 2.00 -11.90 2.74
N LEU A 48 2.45 -12.50 3.85
CA LEU A 48 2.36 -13.94 4.09
C LEU A 48 0.90 -14.39 4.20
N GLN A 49 0.07 -13.66 4.93
CA GLN A 49 -1.36 -13.97 5.06
C GLN A 49 -2.08 -13.87 3.70
N VAL A 50 -1.78 -12.84 2.89
CA VAL A 50 -2.32 -12.72 1.53
C VAL A 50 -1.93 -13.92 0.66
N LYS A 51 -0.67 -14.38 0.75
CA LYS A 51 -0.23 -15.59 0.03
C LYS A 51 -0.99 -16.82 0.49
N GLN A 52 -1.20 -17.01 1.79
CA GLN A 52 -1.96 -18.14 2.33
C GLN A 52 -3.40 -18.17 1.78
N VAL A 53 -4.05 -17.01 1.66
CA VAL A 53 -5.37 -16.91 1.01
C VAL A 53 -5.30 -17.30 -0.47
N CYS A 54 -4.26 -16.86 -1.19
CA CYS A 54 -4.06 -17.23 -2.59
C CYS A 54 -3.78 -18.74 -2.77
N ASP A 55 -2.97 -19.32 -1.88
CA ASP A 55 -2.65 -20.76 -1.85
C ASP A 55 -3.93 -21.58 -1.63
N GLY A 56 -4.74 -21.20 -0.63
CA GLY A 56 -6.01 -21.87 -0.33
C GLY A 56 -7.04 -21.77 -1.46
N ALA A 57 -6.99 -20.70 -2.25
CA ALA A 57 -7.85 -20.51 -3.42
C ALA A 57 -7.29 -21.13 -4.72
N GLY A 58 -6.10 -21.75 -4.69
CA GLY A 58 -5.47 -22.35 -5.86
C GLY A 58 -5.04 -21.33 -6.93
N VAL A 59 -4.74 -20.10 -6.54
CA VAL A 59 -4.29 -19.06 -7.47
C VAL A 59 -2.91 -19.43 -8.04
N PRO A 60 -2.68 -19.29 -9.36
CA PRO A 60 -1.35 -19.48 -9.92
C PRO A 60 -0.34 -18.48 -9.34
N THR A 61 0.85 -18.95 -8.94
CA THR A 61 1.88 -18.12 -8.30
C THR A 61 2.32 -16.91 -9.13
N ILE A 62 2.23 -17.00 -10.47
CA ILE A 62 2.47 -15.88 -11.38
C ILE A 62 1.53 -14.69 -11.15
N GLN A 63 0.34 -14.92 -10.57
CA GLN A 63 -0.62 -13.88 -10.25
C GLN A 63 -0.43 -13.29 -8.84
N TYR A 64 0.39 -13.90 -7.97
CA TYR A 64 0.57 -13.45 -6.59
C TYR A 64 0.99 -11.98 -6.47
N PRO A 65 1.90 -11.45 -7.32
CA PRO A 65 2.26 -10.04 -7.26
C PRO A 65 1.05 -9.09 -7.35
N PHE A 66 0.01 -9.45 -8.12
CA PHE A 66 -1.19 -8.62 -8.24
C PHE A 66 -2.06 -8.64 -6.97
N TYR A 67 -2.24 -9.82 -6.35
CA TYR A 67 -2.94 -9.94 -5.08
C TYR A 67 -2.17 -9.29 -3.92
N LEU A 68 -0.83 -9.36 -3.93
CA LEU A 68 0.02 -8.65 -2.98
C LEU A 68 -0.10 -7.13 -3.13
N CYS A 69 -0.18 -6.62 -4.36
CA CYS A 69 -0.45 -5.19 -4.59
C CYS A 69 -1.81 -4.76 -4.02
N PHE A 70 -2.86 -5.56 -4.20
CA PHE A 70 -4.15 -5.32 -3.55
C PHE A 70 -4.03 -5.33 -2.02
N GLY A 71 -3.37 -6.33 -1.45
CA GLY A 71 -3.12 -6.41 0.00
C GLY A 71 -2.39 -5.18 0.55
N ARG A 72 -1.38 -4.66 -0.17
CA ARG A 72 -0.67 -3.43 0.23
C ARG A 72 -1.55 -2.18 0.18
N GLU A 73 -2.47 -2.08 -0.78
CA GLU A 73 -3.43 -0.99 -0.83
C GLU A 73 -4.44 -1.07 0.33
N MET A 74 -4.92 -2.27 0.65
CA MET A 74 -5.75 -2.52 1.84
C MET A 74 -5.00 -2.19 3.15
N TRP A 75 -3.73 -2.56 3.25
CA TRP A 75 -2.86 -2.23 4.39
C TRP A 75 -2.67 -0.72 4.58
N LYS A 76 -2.57 0.03 3.48
CA LYS A 76 -2.53 1.49 3.54
C LYS A 76 -3.86 2.04 4.08
N LEU A 77 -5.00 1.53 3.61
CA LEU A 77 -6.32 1.96 4.09
C LEU A 77 -6.54 1.64 5.56
N SER A 78 -6.18 0.44 6.02
CA SER A 78 -6.37 0.02 7.42
C SER A 78 -5.52 0.82 8.41
N ARG A 79 -4.43 1.44 7.93
CA ARG A 79 -3.56 2.33 8.70
C ARG A 79 -3.87 3.82 8.51
N SER A 80 -4.87 4.14 7.71
CA SER A 80 -5.41 5.49 7.60
C SER A 80 -6.49 5.68 8.67
N ASP A 81 -6.84 6.92 9.02
CA ASP A 81 -7.91 7.23 9.98
C ASP A 81 -9.33 6.99 9.39
N ILE A 82 -9.49 5.96 8.55
CA ILE A 82 -10.74 5.53 7.92
C ILE A 82 -11.15 4.21 8.56
N SER A 83 -12.36 4.15 9.11
CA SER A 83 -12.86 2.98 9.85
C SER A 83 -14.32 2.66 9.51
N GLY A 84 -14.77 1.49 9.97
CA GLY A 84 -16.16 1.05 9.84
C GLY A 84 -16.65 1.00 8.40
N GLU A 85 -17.84 1.55 8.15
CA GLU A 85 -18.51 1.54 6.85
C GLU A 85 -17.69 2.25 5.75
N SER A 86 -16.98 3.33 6.08
CA SER A 86 -16.14 4.04 5.12
C SER A 86 -15.00 3.15 4.63
N LEU A 87 -14.37 2.38 5.53
CA LEU A 87 -13.33 1.43 5.17
C LEU A 87 -13.89 0.29 4.30
N ALA A 88 -15.11 -0.19 4.60
CA ALA A 88 -15.77 -1.21 3.81
C ALA A 88 -16.07 -0.76 2.38
N LYS A 89 -16.48 0.51 2.20
CA LYS A 89 -16.72 1.11 0.88
C LYS A 89 -15.44 1.30 0.08
N GLU A 90 -14.39 1.82 0.69
CA GLU A 90 -13.08 1.94 0.03
C GLU A 90 -12.52 0.56 -0.36
N ALA A 91 -12.68 -0.45 0.49
CA ALA A 91 -12.32 -1.82 0.16
C ALA A 91 -13.12 -2.36 -1.04
N ALA A 92 -14.42 -2.05 -1.14
CA ALA A 92 -15.23 -2.42 -2.29
C ALA A 92 -14.77 -1.75 -3.59
N VAL A 93 -14.36 -0.47 -3.54
CA VAL A 93 -13.76 0.24 -4.70
C VAL A 93 -12.46 -0.44 -5.14
N LEU A 94 -11.60 -0.84 -4.20
CA LEU A 94 -10.38 -1.58 -4.52
C LEU A 94 -10.70 -2.94 -5.14
N ILE A 95 -11.65 -3.69 -4.60
CA ILE A 95 -12.09 -4.97 -5.17
C ILE A 95 -12.57 -4.77 -6.61
N ALA A 96 -13.43 -3.77 -6.87
CA ALA A 96 -13.92 -3.48 -8.21
C ALA A 96 -12.77 -3.14 -9.19
N LYS A 97 -11.80 -2.33 -8.75
CA LYS A 97 -10.62 -1.97 -9.53
C LYS A 97 -9.80 -3.20 -9.93
N TRP A 98 -9.51 -4.09 -8.99
CA TRP A 98 -8.65 -5.25 -9.24
C TRP A 98 -9.40 -6.38 -9.97
N LYS A 99 -10.71 -6.51 -9.75
CA LYS A 99 -11.59 -7.34 -10.58
C LYS A 99 -11.56 -6.88 -12.04
N ALA A 100 -11.66 -5.58 -12.30
CA ALA A 100 -11.56 -5.03 -13.66
C ALA A 100 -10.19 -5.29 -14.33
N ARG A 101 -9.14 -5.57 -13.54
CA ARG A 101 -7.81 -5.97 -14.02
C ARG A 101 -7.67 -7.50 -14.22
N GLY A 102 -8.75 -8.26 -14.02
CA GLY A 102 -8.80 -9.71 -14.27
C GLY A 102 -8.55 -10.58 -13.03
N LEU A 103 -8.53 -10.03 -11.81
CA LEU A 103 -8.41 -10.83 -10.59
C LEU A 103 -9.76 -11.43 -10.19
N ILE A 104 -9.70 -12.56 -9.47
CA ILE A 104 -10.89 -13.29 -9.02
C ILE A 104 -11.48 -12.57 -7.81
N GLU A 105 -12.72 -12.10 -7.96
CA GLU A 105 -13.41 -11.32 -6.93
C GLU A 105 -13.52 -12.05 -5.58
N ALA A 106 -13.83 -13.34 -5.59
CA ALA A 106 -13.93 -14.14 -4.37
C ALA A 106 -12.61 -14.16 -3.57
N VAL A 107 -11.46 -14.21 -4.26
CA VAL A 107 -10.14 -14.18 -3.60
C VAL A 107 -9.87 -12.80 -3.01
N LEU A 108 -10.25 -11.73 -3.72
CA LEU A 108 -10.11 -10.35 -3.20
C LEU A 108 -10.99 -10.12 -1.96
N GLN A 109 -12.21 -10.65 -1.95
CA GLN A 109 -13.13 -10.59 -0.81
C GLN A 109 -12.62 -11.43 0.37
N ALA A 110 -12.02 -12.59 0.12
CA ALA A 110 -11.36 -13.41 1.14
C ALA A 110 -10.19 -12.64 1.77
N ILE A 111 -9.30 -12.05 0.97
CA ILE A 111 -8.20 -11.22 1.48
C ILE A 111 -8.73 -10.07 2.36
N ARG A 112 -9.77 -9.36 1.93
CA ARG A 112 -10.41 -8.28 2.72
C ARG A 112 -10.86 -8.77 4.10
N THR A 113 -11.46 -9.96 4.16
CA THR A 113 -12.07 -10.50 5.37
C THR A 113 -11.02 -11.18 6.26
N ASP A 114 -10.24 -12.09 5.71
CA ASP A 114 -9.34 -12.97 6.46
C ASP A 114 -8.05 -12.26 6.90
N VAL A 115 -7.56 -11.30 6.11
CA VAL A 115 -6.30 -10.57 6.41
C VAL A 115 -6.58 -9.27 7.14
N PHE A 116 -7.64 -8.55 6.77
CA PHE A 116 -7.93 -7.21 7.29
C PHE A 116 -9.14 -7.13 8.22
N ASN A 117 -9.90 -8.21 8.38
CA ASN A 117 -11.13 -8.24 9.18
C ASN A 117 -12.13 -7.13 8.78
N VAL A 118 -12.20 -6.81 7.48
CA VAL A 118 -13.13 -5.81 6.95
C VAL A 118 -14.33 -6.53 6.33
N VAL A 119 -15.51 -6.26 6.90
CA VAL A 119 -16.78 -6.81 6.40
C VAL A 119 -17.21 -6.14 5.09
N ALA A 120 -18.16 -6.77 4.39
CA ALA A 120 -18.77 -6.16 3.22
C ALA A 120 -19.56 -4.89 3.61
N PRO A 121 -19.59 -3.85 2.75
CA PRO A 121 -20.43 -2.68 2.98
C PRO A 121 -21.90 -3.08 3.01
N VAL A 122 -22.70 -2.38 3.82
CA VAL A 122 -24.10 -2.74 4.09
C VAL A 122 -25.04 -2.33 2.94
N ALA A 123 -24.58 -1.49 2.01
CA ALA A 123 -25.31 -1.07 0.81
C ALA A 123 -24.36 -0.71 -0.35
N PRO A 124 -24.81 -0.80 -1.62
CA PRO A 124 -24.03 -0.41 -2.79
C PRO A 124 -23.68 1.08 -2.83
#